data_AF-A0A428SWI5-F1
#
_entry.id   AF-A0A428SWI5-F1
#
_cell.length_a   1.000
_cell.length_b   1.000
_cell.length_c   1.000
_cell.angle_alpha   90.00
_cell.angle_beta   90.00
_cell.angle_gamma   90.00
#
_symmetry.space_group_name_H-M   'P 1'
#
loop_
_entity.id
_entity.type
_entity.pdbx_description
1 polymer ?
#
loop_
_entity_poly.entity_id
_entity_poly.type
_entity_poly.pdbx_seq_one_letter_code
_entity_poly.pdbx_strand_id
1 'polypeptide(L)'
;MADTRVTDENPSLLDNVRIPEKSSPQTKEQPAEEQPNEELNKGPAKRTSVIRVWSILFLHAVCCIALALSIALALDGYLAGDEKSSRVNDGKLLLKVSDVTTLVSVSLVVIKIIAGSWSAIVLWACGRYMLSKSNDNKTQTAVSSMIQWKVPPGVRSLGMIPRSFNSWNISILTLVIMVQAFTAPILTGSVNWNVGFSVSQTAVSVASIASKTGYNNWYWYNAQGSFDKRGPLRTAAGYANLEWADPSTVDSHGKSITGNGCRHLFGNDGLPPDSILTDAVLPCINIHDIHWIRSKDELTGADWDEVDGDDLTLVDDTPLSYYHEGVAMVFNSTDLRQGPNTTDSPPPPYLFSGTRIVTLMLGRYNGPAMLGVHENCYIIGRVNFTAGVTTSRRATYLTPRVVEDQTPINHVDFKPNSWVHEAIWLLPDLMTMLSVMNASQLPTYGNVDGHVGELLRQGYLAAWGMLAHGYGQETETYKALPAEGRLVADVSFARVFAWLALCMLMTGWGALTLGTTLGRRDLQPPQDVMEGQTEERSEQARGVGHTLLEWCCNRD
;
A
#
# COMPACT_ATOMS: atom_id res chain seq x y z
N MET A 1 -36.95 -6.81 30.66
CA MET A 1 -37.84 -5.73 30.23
C MET A 1 -37.18 -5.07 29.03
N ALA A 2 -37.60 -5.16 27.78
CA ALA A 2 -38.65 -5.83 26.99
C ALA A 2 -38.00 -5.99 25.59
N ASP A 3 -37.93 -7.14 24.92
CA ASP A 3 -38.95 -7.97 24.26
C ASP A 3 -39.81 -7.26 23.19
N THR A 4 -40.09 -7.98 22.10
CA THR A 4 -40.78 -7.70 20.81
C THR A 4 -39.87 -7.39 19.61
N ARG A 5 -40.08 -7.94 18.40
CA ARG A 5 -41.09 -8.88 17.87
C ARG A 5 -40.60 -9.47 16.54
N VAL A 6 -40.92 -10.73 16.33
CA VAL A 6 -40.89 -11.50 15.07
C VAL A 6 -42.17 -11.22 14.28
N THR A 7 -42.07 -11.15 12.95
CA THR A 7 -43.20 -11.42 12.03
C THR A 7 -42.70 -12.10 10.75
N ASP A 8 -43.26 -13.28 10.51
CA ASP A 8 -43.14 -14.13 9.31
C ASP A 8 -44.18 -13.79 8.21
N GLU A 9 -44.01 -14.49 7.07
CA GLU A 9 -44.94 -14.76 5.95
C GLU A 9 -45.09 -13.66 4.87
N ASN A 10 -44.84 -13.89 3.57
CA ASN A 10 -45.44 -14.90 2.70
C ASN A 10 -44.72 -15.01 1.32
N PRO A 11 -44.88 -16.10 0.54
CA PRO A 11 -44.26 -16.29 -0.78
C PRO A 11 -45.25 -16.16 -1.97
N SER A 12 -44.76 -15.70 -3.12
CA SER A 12 -45.45 -15.74 -4.43
C SER A 12 -44.41 -16.16 -5.50
N LEU A 13 -44.46 -17.31 -6.19
CA LEU A 13 -45.46 -17.89 -7.13
C LEU A 13 -45.42 -17.25 -8.53
N LEU A 14 -45.23 -18.12 -9.55
CA LEU A 14 -45.13 -17.93 -11.03
C LEU A 14 -43.67 -17.72 -11.54
N ASP A 15 -43.16 -18.40 -12.58
CA ASP A 15 -43.84 -19.10 -13.68
C ASP A 15 -42.98 -20.19 -14.34
N ASN A 16 -43.67 -21.18 -14.90
CA ASN A 16 -43.15 -22.32 -15.67
C ASN A 16 -42.69 -21.89 -17.07
N VAL A 17 -41.48 -22.27 -17.51
CA VAL A 17 -41.14 -22.27 -18.94
C VAL A 17 -40.65 -23.65 -19.37
N ARG A 18 -41.38 -24.15 -20.38
CA ARG A 18 -41.39 -25.48 -20.95
C ARG A 18 -40.35 -25.62 -22.08
N ILE A 19 -39.81 -26.84 -22.16
CA ILE A 19 -38.87 -27.42 -23.13
C ILE A 19 -39.33 -27.24 -24.60
N PRO A 20 -38.39 -27.31 -25.57
CA PRO A 20 -38.65 -28.23 -26.69
C PRO A 20 -37.52 -29.26 -26.90
N GLU A 21 -37.99 -30.49 -26.88
CA GLU A 21 -37.35 -31.77 -27.12
C GLU A 21 -37.19 -31.91 -28.64
N LYS A 22 -35.96 -32.15 -29.12
CA LYS A 22 -35.71 -32.30 -30.54
C LYS A 22 -35.64 -33.77 -30.91
N SER A 23 -36.70 -34.16 -31.61
CA SER A 23 -36.99 -35.43 -32.25
C SER A 23 -35.85 -36.02 -33.09
N SER A 24 -35.69 -37.33 -32.91
CA SER A 24 -35.00 -38.28 -33.79
C SER A 24 -35.78 -38.49 -35.11
N PRO A 25 -35.11 -38.71 -36.25
CA PRO A 25 -35.70 -39.39 -37.40
C PRO A 25 -35.17 -40.83 -37.53
N GLN A 26 -36.10 -41.79 -37.44
CA GLN A 26 -35.96 -43.12 -38.03
C GLN A 26 -35.76 -43.02 -39.54
N THR A 27 -34.83 -43.79 -40.11
CA THR A 27 -34.89 -44.19 -41.53
C THR A 27 -34.30 -45.60 -41.70
N LYS A 28 -35.22 -46.53 -42.00
CA LYS A 28 -35.16 -47.78 -42.78
C LYS A 28 -33.83 -48.56 -42.87
N GLU A 29 -33.89 -49.78 -42.34
CA GLU A 29 -33.17 -50.95 -42.84
C GLU A 29 -33.64 -51.36 -44.25
N GLN A 30 -32.69 -51.72 -45.11
CA GLN A 30 -32.84 -52.80 -46.09
C GLN A 30 -31.45 -53.43 -46.35
N PRO A 31 -31.33 -54.76 -46.49
CA PRO A 31 -30.05 -55.47 -46.44
C PRO A 31 -29.48 -55.72 -47.84
N ALA A 32 -28.16 -55.62 -47.98
CA ALA A 32 -27.46 -56.15 -49.16
C ALA A 32 -26.00 -56.48 -48.82
N GLU A 33 -25.76 -57.79 -48.71
CA GLU A 33 -24.71 -58.55 -49.38
C GLU A 33 -23.23 -58.20 -49.15
N GLU A 34 -22.58 -59.23 -48.61
CA GLU A 34 -21.20 -59.41 -48.25
C GLU A 34 -20.29 -59.52 -49.49
N GLN A 35 -19.24 -58.70 -49.56
CA GLN A 35 -17.99 -59.04 -50.27
C GLN A 35 -16.78 -58.54 -49.47
N PRO A 36 -15.76 -59.40 -49.23
CA PRO A 36 -14.60 -59.05 -48.43
C PRO A 36 -13.57 -58.30 -49.28
N ASN A 37 -13.45 -57.00 -49.09
CA ASN A 37 -12.34 -56.20 -49.61
C ASN A 37 -11.46 -55.71 -48.45
N GLU A 38 -10.66 -56.62 -47.89
CA GLU A 38 -9.45 -56.29 -47.14
C GLU A 38 -8.39 -55.74 -48.12
N GLU A 39 -8.43 -54.46 -48.50
CA GLU A 39 -7.21 -53.77 -48.98
C GLU A 39 -7.29 -52.25 -49.23
N LEU A 40 -8.11 -51.44 -48.53
CA LEU A 40 -8.03 -49.98 -48.76
C LEU A 40 -8.52 -49.06 -47.62
N ASN A 41 -8.03 -49.21 -46.39
CA ASN A 41 -8.34 -48.25 -45.31
C ASN A 41 -7.15 -47.96 -44.37
N LYS A 42 -6.03 -47.48 -44.93
CA LYS A 42 -4.83 -47.05 -44.16
C LYS A 42 -4.60 -45.53 -44.06
N GLY A 43 -5.61 -44.67 -44.31
CA GLY A 43 -5.39 -43.21 -44.31
C GLY A 43 -6.58 -42.36 -43.87
N PRO A 44 -6.78 -42.14 -42.56
CA PRO A 44 -6.63 -40.78 -41.99
C PRO A 44 -6.00 -40.74 -40.57
N ALA A 45 -5.91 -41.87 -39.87
CA ALA A 45 -5.49 -41.94 -38.47
C ALA A 45 -4.06 -41.43 -38.20
N LYS A 46 -3.18 -41.42 -39.21
CA LYS A 46 -1.77 -41.00 -39.05
C LYS A 46 -1.56 -39.48 -39.03
N ARG A 47 -2.56 -38.64 -39.39
CA ARG A 47 -2.40 -37.16 -39.42
C ARG A 47 -2.78 -36.51 -38.09
N THR A 48 -3.64 -37.15 -37.31
CA THR A 48 -4.18 -36.60 -36.06
C THR A 48 -3.14 -36.53 -34.94
N SER A 49 -2.20 -37.50 -34.84
CA SER A 49 -1.20 -37.52 -33.75
C SER A 49 -0.25 -36.32 -33.80
N VAL A 50 0.28 -35.96 -34.97
CA VAL A 50 1.23 -34.83 -35.09
C VAL A 50 0.55 -33.51 -34.74
N ILE A 51 -0.66 -33.28 -35.26
CA ILE A 51 -1.45 -32.07 -34.98
C ILE A 51 -1.69 -31.94 -33.48
N ARG A 52 -1.98 -33.06 -32.79
CA ARG A 52 -2.20 -33.09 -31.35
C ARG A 52 -0.96 -32.69 -30.55
N VAL A 53 0.24 -33.12 -30.92
CA VAL A 53 1.47 -32.76 -30.19
C VAL A 53 1.81 -31.28 -30.36
N TRP A 54 1.64 -30.74 -31.57
CA TRP A 54 1.82 -29.32 -31.83
C TRP A 54 0.78 -28.46 -31.10
N SER A 55 -0.49 -28.89 -31.06
CA SER A 55 -1.54 -28.11 -30.38
C SER A 55 -1.32 -28.00 -28.88
N ILE A 56 -0.85 -29.06 -28.20
CA ILE A 56 -0.53 -29.01 -26.77
C ILE A 56 0.64 -28.04 -26.51
N LEU A 57 1.66 -28.02 -27.39
CA LEU A 57 2.79 -27.10 -27.28
C LEU A 57 2.37 -25.63 -27.41
N PHE A 58 1.53 -25.31 -28.41
CA PHE A 58 1.00 -23.96 -28.58
C PHE A 58 0.08 -23.55 -27.43
N LEU A 59 -0.75 -24.48 -26.95
CA LEU A 59 -1.61 -24.25 -25.80
C LEU A 59 -0.80 -23.87 -24.55
N HIS A 60 0.32 -24.56 -24.30
CA HIS A 60 1.25 -24.20 -23.23
C HIS A 60 1.75 -22.76 -23.37
N ALA A 61 2.24 -22.37 -24.55
CA ALA A 61 2.74 -21.02 -24.79
C ALA A 61 1.68 -19.95 -24.58
N VAL A 62 0.47 -20.18 -25.09
CA VAL A 62 -0.68 -19.27 -24.91
C VAL A 62 -1.03 -19.12 -23.43
N CYS A 63 -1.11 -20.22 -22.68
CA CYS A 63 -1.38 -20.16 -21.24
C CYS A 63 -0.28 -19.41 -20.47
N CYS A 64 1.00 -19.62 -20.80
CA CYS A 64 2.10 -18.90 -20.18
C CYS A 64 2.06 -17.39 -20.45
N ILE A 65 1.82 -16.99 -21.71
CA ILE A 65 1.69 -15.58 -22.09
C ILE A 65 0.50 -14.94 -21.37
N ALA A 66 -0.67 -15.60 -21.39
CA ALA A 66 -1.88 -15.10 -20.76
C ALA A 66 -1.68 -14.89 -19.24
N LEU A 67 -1.04 -15.84 -18.54
CA LEU A 67 -0.76 -15.70 -17.12
C LEU A 67 0.24 -14.58 -16.83
N ALA A 68 1.33 -14.48 -17.60
CA ALA A 68 2.33 -13.43 -17.43
C ALA A 68 1.72 -12.03 -17.63
N LEU A 69 0.92 -11.85 -18.68
CA LEU A 69 0.23 -10.58 -18.95
C LEU A 69 -0.82 -10.27 -17.88
N SER A 70 -1.56 -11.27 -17.39
CA SER A 70 -2.54 -11.08 -16.32
C SER A 70 -1.87 -10.59 -15.04
N ILE A 71 -0.73 -11.17 -14.65
CA ILE A 71 0.03 -10.72 -13.47
C ILE A 71 0.60 -9.32 -13.71
N ALA A 72 1.24 -9.08 -14.86
CA ALA A 72 1.88 -7.81 -15.16
C ALA A 72 0.90 -6.63 -15.28
N LEU A 73 -0.30 -6.85 -15.82
CA LEU A 73 -1.24 -5.77 -16.13
C LEU A 73 -2.39 -5.64 -15.13
N ALA A 74 -2.84 -6.75 -14.51
CA ALA A 74 -4.01 -6.73 -13.63
C ALA A 74 -3.64 -6.75 -12.14
N LEU A 75 -2.46 -7.27 -11.76
CA LEU A 75 -2.06 -7.33 -10.35
C LEU A 75 -1.18 -6.16 -9.92
N ASP A 76 -0.43 -5.52 -10.82
CA ASP A 76 0.41 -4.39 -10.43
C ASP A 76 -0.45 -3.21 -9.95
N GLY A 77 -0.21 -2.76 -8.71
CA GLY A 77 -1.03 -1.75 -8.04
C GLY A 77 -2.39 -2.24 -7.55
N TYR A 78 -2.71 -3.53 -7.65
CA TYR A 78 -3.99 -4.06 -7.17
C TYR A 78 -4.11 -3.94 -5.64
N LEU A 79 -5.21 -3.36 -5.18
CA LEU A 79 -5.52 -3.19 -3.76
C LEU A 79 -6.33 -4.39 -3.25
N ALA A 80 -5.66 -5.36 -2.63
CA ALA A 80 -6.32 -6.50 -2.03
C ALA A 80 -7.01 -6.13 -0.71
N GLY A 81 -8.14 -6.81 -0.46
CA GLY A 81 -8.85 -6.71 0.81
C GLY A 81 -8.07 -7.32 1.97
N ASP A 82 -8.16 -6.70 3.15
CA ASP A 82 -7.69 -7.29 4.40
C ASP A 82 -8.65 -8.39 4.89
N GLU A 83 -8.31 -9.02 6.02
CA GLU A 83 -9.16 -10.07 6.60
C GLU A 83 -10.54 -9.56 7.02
N LYS A 84 -10.65 -8.30 7.45
CA LYS A 84 -11.89 -7.71 7.96
C LYS A 84 -12.81 -7.16 6.88
N SER A 85 -12.26 -6.85 5.71
CA SER A 85 -13.01 -6.27 4.60
C SER A 85 -14.02 -7.26 4.01
N SER A 86 -15.19 -6.71 3.67
CA SER A 86 -16.21 -7.42 2.90
C SER A 86 -15.64 -7.85 1.56
N ARG A 87 -15.99 -9.07 1.11
CA ARG A 87 -15.62 -9.58 -0.22
C ARG A 87 -16.32 -8.81 -1.35
N VAL A 88 -17.39 -8.09 -1.05
CA VAL A 88 -18.10 -7.24 -2.00
C VAL A 88 -18.01 -5.81 -1.50
N ASN A 89 -17.30 -4.97 -2.22
CA ASN A 89 -17.20 -3.54 -1.97
C ASN A 89 -17.68 -2.79 -3.21
N ASP A 90 -18.67 -1.91 -3.07
CA ASP A 90 -19.31 -1.19 -4.18
C ASP A 90 -19.79 -2.08 -5.35
N GLY A 91 -20.33 -3.26 -5.03
CA GLY A 91 -20.80 -4.22 -6.03
C GLY A 91 -19.68 -4.90 -6.83
N LYS A 92 -18.41 -4.64 -6.51
CA LYS A 92 -17.25 -5.32 -7.10
C LYS A 92 -16.72 -6.39 -6.15
N LEU A 93 -16.32 -7.53 -6.71
CA LEU A 93 -15.64 -8.57 -5.95
C LEU A 93 -14.22 -8.10 -5.61
N LEU A 94 -13.95 -7.95 -4.32
CA LEU A 94 -12.62 -7.62 -3.81
C LEU A 94 -11.90 -8.91 -3.44
N LEU A 95 -10.84 -9.22 -4.18
CA LEU A 95 -10.03 -10.41 -3.94
C LEU A 95 -9.08 -10.16 -2.78
N LYS A 96 -8.96 -11.16 -1.90
CA LYS A 96 -7.93 -11.16 -0.86
C LYS A 96 -6.63 -11.71 -1.42
N VAL A 97 -5.53 -11.45 -0.73
CA VAL A 97 -4.20 -11.99 -1.08
C VAL A 97 -4.22 -13.51 -1.24
N SER A 98 -4.96 -14.21 -0.37
CA SER A 98 -5.16 -15.67 -0.45
C SER A 98 -5.84 -16.11 -1.74
N ASP A 99 -6.80 -15.32 -2.22
CA ASP A 99 -7.58 -15.65 -3.42
C ASP A 99 -6.70 -15.48 -4.67
N VAL A 100 -5.97 -14.37 -4.75
CA VAL A 100 -5.03 -14.09 -5.85
C VAL A 100 -3.92 -15.14 -5.91
N THR A 101 -3.28 -15.44 -4.79
CA THR A 101 -2.20 -16.44 -4.73
C THR A 101 -2.70 -17.86 -5.07
N THR A 102 -3.92 -18.19 -4.68
CA THR A 102 -4.57 -19.45 -5.06
C THR A 102 -4.85 -19.52 -6.56
N LEU A 103 -5.37 -18.44 -7.17
CA LEU A 103 -5.62 -18.38 -8.62
C LEU A 103 -4.32 -18.53 -9.43
N VAL A 104 -3.24 -17.87 -9.00
CA VAL A 104 -1.91 -18.02 -9.62
C VAL A 104 -1.41 -19.47 -9.48
N SER A 105 -1.58 -20.07 -8.30
CA SER A 105 -1.16 -21.46 -8.04
C SER A 105 -1.94 -22.48 -8.88
N VAL A 106 -3.27 -22.33 -8.97
CA VAL A 106 -4.13 -23.16 -9.84
C VAL A 106 -3.71 -23.03 -11.30
N SER A 107 -3.45 -21.81 -11.77
CA SER A 107 -2.99 -21.55 -13.14
C SER A 107 -1.65 -22.23 -13.42
N LEU A 108 -0.70 -22.16 -12.48
CA LEU A 108 0.59 -22.86 -12.57
C LEU A 108 0.44 -24.38 -12.60
N VAL A 109 -0.49 -24.95 -11.85
CA VAL A 109 -0.77 -26.40 -11.88
C VAL A 109 -1.31 -26.82 -13.25
N VAL A 110 -2.25 -26.06 -13.83
CA VAL A 110 -2.77 -26.33 -15.18
C VAL A 110 -1.65 -26.28 -16.21
N ILE A 111 -0.81 -25.25 -16.18
CA ILE A 111 0.36 -25.12 -17.08
C ILE A 111 1.31 -26.31 -16.91
N LYS A 112 1.59 -26.74 -15.67
CA LYS A 112 2.44 -27.91 -15.39
C LYS A 112 1.85 -29.22 -15.94
N ILE A 113 0.54 -29.43 -15.85
CA ILE A 113 -0.12 -30.62 -16.43
C ILE A 113 0.03 -30.61 -17.95
N ILE A 114 -0.21 -29.47 -18.61
CA ILE A 114 -0.05 -29.32 -20.06
C ILE A 114 1.40 -29.59 -20.45
N ALA A 115 2.37 -28.91 -19.81
CA ALA A 115 3.79 -29.07 -20.04
C ALA A 115 4.27 -30.52 -19.79
N GLY A 116 3.82 -31.14 -18.71
CA GLY A 116 4.17 -32.51 -18.33
C GLY A 116 3.63 -33.54 -19.31
N SER A 117 2.38 -33.39 -19.74
CA SER A 117 1.77 -34.28 -20.74
C SER A 117 2.50 -34.22 -22.08
N TRP A 118 2.84 -33.02 -22.54
CA TRP A 118 3.63 -32.82 -23.75
C TRP A 118 5.05 -33.39 -23.62
N SER A 119 5.71 -33.11 -22.49
CA SER A 119 7.07 -33.59 -22.22
C SER A 119 7.14 -35.11 -22.21
N ALA A 120 6.16 -35.79 -21.62
CA ALA A 120 6.08 -37.25 -21.62
C ALA A 120 6.00 -37.82 -23.04
N ILE A 121 5.15 -37.24 -23.90
CA ILE A 121 5.01 -37.68 -25.30
C ILE A 121 6.31 -37.47 -26.07
N VAL A 122 6.95 -36.31 -25.92
CA VAL A 122 8.16 -35.97 -26.67
C VAL A 122 9.38 -36.74 -26.16
N LEU A 123 9.55 -36.91 -24.85
CA LEU A 123 10.63 -37.75 -24.30
C LEU A 123 10.50 -39.20 -24.76
N TRP A 124 9.28 -39.72 -24.83
CA TRP A 124 9.02 -41.05 -25.41
C TRP A 124 9.40 -41.12 -26.89
N ALA A 125 9.02 -40.11 -27.68
CA ALA A 125 9.40 -40.01 -29.09
C ALA A 125 10.91 -39.91 -29.28
N CYS A 126 11.62 -39.13 -28.46
CA CYS A 126 13.07 -39.02 -28.44
C CYS A 126 13.74 -40.36 -28.12
N GLY A 127 13.23 -41.10 -27.12
CA GLY A 127 13.74 -42.42 -26.77
C GLY A 127 13.65 -43.41 -27.94
N ARG A 128 12.52 -43.41 -28.65
CA ARG A 128 12.34 -44.26 -29.85
C ARG A 128 13.20 -43.82 -31.02
N TYR A 129 13.32 -42.52 -31.24
CA TYR A 129 14.22 -41.99 -32.26
C TYR A 129 15.65 -42.47 -32.00
N MET A 130 16.14 -42.41 -30.75
CA MET A 130 17.47 -42.93 -30.40
C MET A 130 17.61 -44.43 -30.59
N LEU A 131 16.59 -45.22 -30.25
CA LEU A 131 16.57 -46.66 -30.49
C LEU A 131 16.59 -47.00 -31.98
N SER A 132 15.78 -46.30 -32.79
CA SER A 132 15.66 -46.57 -34.23
C SER A 132 16.92 -46.21 -35.02
N LYS A 133 17.68 -45.21 -34.57
CA LYS A 133 18.87 -44.72 -35.27
C LYS A 133 20.15 -45.46 -34.88
N SER A 134 20.15 -46.17 -33.76
CA SER A 134 21.32 -46.91 -33.30
C SER A 134 21.32 -48.35 -33.81
N ASN A 135 22.18 -48.64 -34.78
CA ASN A 135 22.48 -50.01 -35.19
C ASN A 135 23.41 -50.77 -34.22
N ASP A 136 23.86 -50.12 -33.13
CA ASP A 136 24.78 -50.72 -32.15
C ASP A 136 24.01 -51.27 -30.94
N ASN A 137 24.19 -52.58 -30.66
CA ASN A 137 23.63 -53.27 -29.50
C ASN A 137 23.92 -52.54 -28.17
N LYS A 138 25.05 -51.82 -28.11
CA LYS A 138 25.44 -51.05 -26.90
C LYS A 138 24.46 -49.93 -26.56
N THR A 139 23.87 -49.26 -27.55
CA THR A 139 22.96 -48.14 -27.32
C THR A 139 21.58 -48.62 -26.88
N GLN A 140 21.14 -49.79 -27.36
CA GLN A 140 19.89 -50.42 -26.90
C GLN A 140 19.98 -50.80 -25.42
N THR A 141 21.11 -51.37 -24.99
CA THR A 141 21.38 -51.66 -23.58
C THR A 141 21.47 -50.37 -22.75
N ALA A 142 22.08 -49.31 -23.30
CA ALA A 142 22.15 -48.02 -22.62
C ALA A 142 20.78 -47.37 -22.42
N VAL A 143 19.92 -47.34 -23.44
CA VAL A 143 18.55 -46.79 -23.37
C VAL A 143 17.67 -47.64 -22.45
N SER A 144 17.75 -48.97 -22.53
CA SER A 144 17.06 -49.86 -21.59
C SER A 144 17.49 -49.60 -20.14
N SER A 145 18.79 -49.38 -19.91
CA SER A 145 19.29 -49.01 -18.59
C SER A 145 18.80 -47.62 -18.15
N MET A 146 18.66 -46.64 -19.06
CA MET A 146 18.12 -45.31 -18.69
C MET A 146 16.66 -45.40 -18.27
N ILE A 147 15.87 -46.23 -18.96
CA ILE A 147 14.47 -46.47 -18.63
C ILE A 147 14.37 -47.20 -17.28
N GLN A 148 15.20 -48.21 -17.03
CA GLN A 148 15.22 -48.95 -15.77
C GLN A 148 15.73 -48.12 -14.58
N TRP A 149 16.77 -47.32 -14.77
CA TRP A 149 17.48 -46.64 -13.69
C TRP A 149 17.06 -45.17 -13.50
N LYS A 150 16.20 -44.62 -14.37
CA LYS A 150 15.71 -43.22 -14.33
C LYS A 150 16.82 -42.15 -14.28
N VAL A 151 18.03 -42.43 -14.77
CA VAL A 151 19.16 -41.48 -14.77
C VAL A 151 19.46 -40.97 -16.19
N PRO A 152 19.78 -39.68 -16.37
CA PRO A 152 20.13 -39.12 -17.67
C PRO A 152 21.37 -39.77 -18.30
N PRO A 153 21.47 -39.79 -19.65
CA PRO A 153 22.70 -40.10 -20.36
C PRO A 153 23.81 -39.15 -19.93
N GLY A 154 24.77 -39.62 -19.14
CA GLY A 154 25.98 -38.86 -18.81
C GLY A 154 26.49 -39.01 -17.39
N VAL A 155 25.64 -39.31 -16.40
CA VAL A 155 26.08 -39.37 -14.99
C VAL A 155 27.07 -40.51 -14.74
N ARG A 156 27.01 -41.60 -15.53
CA ARG A 156 27.96 -42.73 -15.43
C ARG A 156 29.18 -42.63 -16.35
N SER A 157 29.23 -41.71 -17.31
CA SER A 157 30.36 -41.60 -18.24
C SER A 157 30.51 -40.17 -18.76
N LEU A 158 31.40 -39.42 -18.11
CA LEU A 158 31.83 -38.07 -18.50
C LEU A 158 32.46 -37.98 -19.92
N GLY A 159 32.66 -39.11 -20.61
CA GLY A 159 33.25 -39.17 -21.95
C GLY A 159 32.26 -39.17 -23.12
N MET A 160 30.94 -39.16 -22.88
CA MET A 160 29.94 -39.32 -23.94
C MET A 160 29.35 -37.97 -24.38
N ILE A 161 30.19 -37.10 -24.96
CA ILE A 161 29.74 -35.86 -25.61
C ILE A 161 28.90 -36.23 -26.85
N PRO A 162 27.67 -35.70 -27.01
CA PRO A 162 26.84 -35.99 -28.18
C PRO A 162 27.54 -35.56 -29.47
N ARG A 163 27.70 -36.51 -30.42
CA ARG A 163 28.41 -36.27 -31.68
C ARG A 163 27.52 -35.75 -32.81
N SER A 164 26.20 -35.87 -32.69
CA SER A 164 25.26 -35.44 -33.72
C SER A 164 24.42 -34.24 -33.28
N PHE A 165 24.07 -33.36 -34.22
CA PHE A 165 23.18 -32.22 -33.98
C PHE A 165 21.87 -32.64 -33.32
N ASN A 166 21.28 -33.75 -33.78
CA ASN A 166 20.03 -34.29 -33.24
C ASN A 166 20.19 -34.78 -31.80
N SER A 167 21.34 -35.38 -31.45
CA SER A 167 21.64 -35.76 -30.06
C SER A 167 21.79 -34.54 -29.16
N TRP A 168 22.43 -33.47 -29.63
CA TRP A 168 22.51 -32.20 -28.91
C TRP A 168 21.13 -31.58 -28.68
N ASN A 169 20.27 -31.56 -29.71
CA ASN A 169 18.90 -31.05 -29.58
C ASN A 169 18.11 -31.79 -28.51
N ILE A 170 18.16 -33.13 -28.49
CA ILE A 170 17.47 -33.96 -27.49
C ILE A 170 18.02 -33.70 -26.08
N SER A 171 19.35 -33.59 -25.93
CA SER A 171 19.98 -33.29 -24.64
C SER A 171 19.57 -31.91 -24.10
N ILE A 172 19.61 -30.87 -24.95
CA ILE A 172 19.18 -29.52 -24.58
C ILE A 172 17.68 -29.51 -24.27
N LEU A 173 16.85 -30.21 -25.04
CA LEU A 173 15.42 -30.31 -24.77
C LEU A 173 15.16 -30.90 -23.39
N THR A 174 15.86 -31.98 -23.05
CA THR A 174 15.73 -32.66 -21.75
C THR A 174 16.16 -31.74 -20.62
N LEU A 175 17.24 -30.97 -20.80
CA LEU A 175 17.67 -29.96 -19.84
C LEU A 175 16.63 -28.85 -19.65
N VAL A 176 16.06 -28.34 -20.74
CA VAL A 176 15.03 -27.29 -20.68
C VAL A 176 13.75 -27.80 -19.98
N ILE A 177 13.31 -29.04 -20.28
CA ILE A 177 12.19 -29.67 -19.57
C ILE A 177 12.48 -29.79 -18.07
N MET A 178 13.71 -30.18 -17.71
CA MET A 178 14.13 -30.27 -16.31
C MET A 178 14.09 -28.90 -15.64
N VAL A 179 14.68 -27.87 -16.23
CA VAL A 179 14.65 -26.50 -15.67
C VAL A 179 13.22 -26.00 -15.51
N GLN A 180 12.37 -26.24 -16.51
CA GLN A 180 10.97 -25.82 -16.49
C GLN A 180 10.17 -26.40 -15.31
N ALA A 181 10.52 -27.59 -14.82
CA ALA A 181 9.86 -28.19 -13.66
C ALA A 181 10.03 -27.34 -12.37
N PHE A 182 11.07 -26.50 -12.32
CA PHE A 182 11.46 -25.71 -11.15
C PHE A 182 11.21 -24.20 -11.30
N THR A 183 10.52 -23.73 -12.34
CA THR A 183 10.34 -22.28 -12.57
C THR A 183 9.21 -21.64 -11.79
N ALA A 184 8.28 -22.44 -11.23
CA ALA A 184 7.11 -21.93 -10.49
C ALA A 184 7.45 -20.92 -9.37
N PRO A 185 8.49 -21.11 -8.53
CA PRO A 185 8.88 -20.14 -7.50
C PRO A 185 9.22 -18.76 -8.02
N ILE A 186 9.73 -18.64 -9.26
CA ILE A 186 10.07 -17.35 -9.88
C ILE A 186 8.81 -16.50 -10.06
N LEU A 187 7.72 -17.12 -10.54
CA LEU A 187 6.45 -16.44 -10.74
C LEU A 187 5.70 -16.19 -9.43
N THR A 188 5.64 -17.17 -8.53
CA THR A 188 4.95 -16.95 -7.24
C THR A 188 5.67 -15.91 -6.38
N GLY A 189 6.99 -15.81 -6.49
CA GLY A 189 7.79 -14.75 -5.87
C GLY A 189 7.82 -13.44 -6.66
N SER A 190 7.07 -13.31 -7.76
CA SER A 190 7.04 -12.06 -8.55
C SER A 190 6.09 -11.00 -7.99
N VAL A 191 5.15 -11.40 -7.12
CA VAL A 191 4.18 -10.48 -6.50
C VAL A 191 4.55 -10.27 -5.05
N ASN A 192 4.92 -9.05 -4.69
CA ASN A 192 5.08 -8.62 -3.31
C ASN A 192 3.81 -7.93 -2.83
N TRP A 193 3.49 -8.06 -1.55
CA TRP A 193 2.34 -7.38 -0.95
C TRP A 193 2.85 -6.33 0.03
N ASN A 194 2.74 -5.07 -0.36
CA ASN A 194 3.13 -3.94 0.47
C ASN A 194 1.93 -3.40 1.23
N VAL A 195 2.17 -2.79 2.39
CA VAL A 195 1.12 -2.07 3.12
C VAL A 195 0.74 -0.82 2.34
N GLY A 196 -0.55 -0.62 2.13
CA GLY A 196 -1.10 0.62 1.60
C GLY A 196 -2.45 0.93 2.22
N PHE A 197 -3.04 2.04 1.80
CA PHE A 197 -4.30 2.51 2.36
C PHE A 197 -5.23 2.92 1.22
N SER A 198 -6.51 2.62 1.40
CA SER A 198 -7.58 3.18 0.56
C SER A 198 -8.52 3.98 1.44
N VAL A 199 -8.81 5.20 1.05
CA VAL A 199 -9.81 6.02 1.73
C VAL A 199 -11.19 5.43 1.49
N SER A 200 -11.95 5.18 2.56
CA SER A 200 -13.33 4.72 2.49
C SER A 200 -14.22 5.78 1.84
N GLN A 201 -15.23 5.36 1.08
CA GLN A 201 -16.26 6.26 0.57
C GLN A 201 -17.34 6.57 1.62
N THR A 202 -17.37 5.80 2.70
CA THR A 202 -18.35 5.98 3.78
C THR A 202 -17.81 6.95 4.81
N ALA A 203 -18.47 8.10 4.92
CA ALA A 203 -18.14 9.08 5.94
C ALA A 203 -18.62 8.63 7.33
N VAL A 204 -17.76 8.80 8.33
CA VAL A 204 -18.08 8.68 9.74
C VAL A 204 -18.09 10.07 10.38
N SER A 205 -18.98 10.27 11.34
CA SER A 205 -19.00 11.50 12.12
C SER A 205 -17.93 11.44 13.20
N VAL A 206 -17.09 12.48 13.24
CA VAL A 206 -16.08 12.66 14.28
C VAL A 206 -16.33 13.98 15.00
N ALA A 207 -16.07 14.00 16.29
CA ALA A 207 -16.12 15.24 17.05
C ALA A 207 -14.74 15.91 16.97
N SER A 208 -14.69 17.24 16.89
CA SER A 208 -13.47 17.93 17.35
C SER A 208 -13.17 17.54 18.79
N ILE A 209 -11.93 17.79 19.26
CA ILE A 209 -11.62 17.61 20.68
C ILE A 209 -12.63 18.43 21.47
N ALA A 210 -13.54 17.74 22.14
CA ALA A 210 -14.75 18.34 22.64
C ALA A 210 -14.43 19.51 23.56
N SER A 211 -14.77 20.73 23.14
CA SER A 211 -15.06 21.81 24.07
C SER A 211 -16.24 21.30 24.90
N LYS A 212 -15.95 20.75 26.09
CA LYS A 212 -16.97 20.53 27.13
C LYS A 212 -17.39 21.86 27.76
N THR A 213 -16.90 22.97 27.22
CA THR A 213 -16.66 24.22 27.92
C THR A 213 -17.12 25.35 27.02
N GLY A 214 -18.40 25.71 27.12
CA GLY A 214 -18.91 26.90 26.46
C GLY A 214 -18.20 28.17 26.91
N TYR A 215 -18.54 29.30 26.29
CA TYR A 215 -17.94 30.62 26.55
C TYR A 215 -17.94 31.06 28.03
N ASN A 216 -18.69 30.40 28.91
CA ASN A 216 -18.58 30.59 30.36
C ASN A 216 -17.14 30.44 30.89
N ASN A 217 -16.28 29.65 30.24
CA ASN A 217 -14.87 29.55 30.63
C ASN A 217 -14.01 30.70 30.12
N TRP A 218 -14.42 31.37 29.05
CA TRP A 218 -13.75 32.59 28.56
C TRP A 218 -13.83 33.72 29.58
N TYR A 219 -14.95 33.80 30.31
CA TYR A 219 -15.06 34.67 31.48
C TYR A 219 -13.91 34.39 32.45
N TRP A 220 -13.70 33.14 32.87
CA TRP A 220 -12.63 32.80 33.83
C TRP A 220 -11.21 33.01 33.30
N TYR A 221 -11.01 32.86 31.98
CA TYR A 221 -9.73 33.20 31.35
C TYR A 221 -9.38 34.70 31.47
N ASN A 222 -10.39 35.58 31.63
CA ASN A 222 -10.22 37.04 31.67
C ASN A 222 -10.57 37.70 33.01
N ALA A 223 -11.50 37.16 33.78
CA ALA A 223 -12.19 37.84 34.88
C ALA A 223 -11.44 37.82 36.21
N GLN A 224 -10.22 37.32 36.25
CA GLN A 224 -9.41 37.32 37.46
C GLN A 224 -8.08 38.03 37.20
N GLY A 225 -7.78 39.05 38.03
CA GLY A 225 -6.45 39.63 38.10
C GLY A 225 -5.40 38.54 38.34
N SER A 226 -4.22 38.69 37.72
CA SER A 226 -3.12 37.71 37.70
C SER A 226 -3.59 36.25 37.63
N PHE A 227 -4.68 35.93 36.91
CA PHE A 227 -5.09 34.55 36.77
C PHE A 227 -3.95 33.80 36.09
N ASP A 228 -3.60 32.65 36.67
CA ASP A 228 -2.44 31.88 36.28
C ASP A 228 -2.67 31.24 34.89
N LYS A 229 -2.38 32.01 33.83
CA LYS A 229 -2.40 31.52 32.44
C LYS A 229 -1.32 30.47 32.19
N ARG A 230 -0.46 30.12 33.17
CA ARG A 230 0.52 29.04 33.05
C ARG A 230 -0.15 27.70 32.79
N GLY A 231 -1.38 27.47 33.31
CA GLY A 231 -2.15 26.27 33.00
C GLY A 231 -2.43 26.14 31.48
N PRO A 232 -3.19 27.08 30.89
CA PRO A 232 -3.39 27.20 29.45
C PRO A 232 -2.08 27.14 28.63
N LEU A 233 -1.04 27.87 29.06
CA LEU A 233 0.25 27.90 28.37
C LEU A 233 0.91 26.52 28.33
N ARG A 234 0.94 25.79 29.46
CA ARG A 234 1.47 24.42 29.53
C ARG A 234 0.65 23.45 28.68
N THR A 235 -0.68 23.63 28.62
CA THR A 235 -1.54 22.85 27.73
C THR A 235 -1.19 23.10 26.26
N ALA A 236 -1.02 24.36 25.85
CA ALA A 236 -0.58 24.72 24.51
C ALA A 236 0.80 24.12 24.19
N ALA A 237 1.77 24.22 25.10
CA ALA A 237 3.08 23.58 24.90
C ALA A 237 2.97 22.05 24.74
N GLY A 238 2.08 21.40 25.50
CA GLY A 238 1.74 20.00 25.32
C GLY A 238 1.14 19.69 23.93
N TYR A 239 0.33 20.59 23.40
CA TYR A 239 -0.26 20.44 22.06
C TYR A 239 0.78 20.55 20.96
N ALA A 240 1.67 21.54 21.03
CA ALA A 240 2.79 21.68 20.09
C ALA A 240 3.63 20.39 20.02
N ASN A 241 3.93 19.79 21.18
CA ASN A 241 4.67 18.52 21.21
C ASN A 241 3.89 17.38 20.56
N LEU A 242 2.58 17.26 20.79
CA LEU A 242 1.78 16.20 20.14
C LEU A 242 1.66 16.39 18.63
N GLU A 243 1.52 17.62 18.16
CA GLU A 243 1.38 17.94 16.73
C GLU A 243 2.68 17.75 15.94
N TRP A 244 3.85 17.88 16.58
CA TRP A 244 5.15 17.95 15.91
C TRP A 244 6.19 16.91 16.37
N ALA A 245 5.82 15.98 17.26
CA ALA A 245 6.76 14.96 17.76
C ALA A 245 7.05 13.82 16.77
N ASP A 246 6.19 13.57 15.77
CA ASP A 246 6.32 12.40 14.88
C ASP A 246 7.36 12.64 13.75
N PRO A 247 8.55 11.97 13.80
CA PRO A 247 9.61 12.15 12.81
C PRO A 247 9.26 11.59 11.43
N SER A 248 8.21 10.78 11.31
CA SER A 248 7.76 10.29 10.01
C SER A 248 7.00 11.33 9.20
N THR A 249 6.63 12.46 9.83
CA THR A 249 5.84 13.53 9.21
C THR A 249 6.53 14.89 9.24
N VAL A 250 7.74 14.96 9.80
CA VAL A 250 8.52 16.18 9.97
C VAL A 250 9.95 15.95 9.47
N ASP A 251 10.52 16.90 8.73
CA ASP A 251 11.92 16.81 8.28
C ASP A 251 12.92 17.23 9.38
N SER A 252 14.21 17.13 9.07
CA SER A 252 15.28 17.58 9.98
C SER A 252 15.27 19.08 10.28
N HIS A 253 14.46 19.87 9.56
CA HIS A 253 14.28 21.30 9.75
C HIS A 253 12.93 21.62 10.42
N GLY A 254 12.26 20.65 11.03
CA GLY A 254 11.01 20.87 11.75
C GLY A 254 9.82 21.20 10.84
N LYS A 255 9.95 21.05 9.52
CA LYS A 255 8.89 21.31 8.54
C LYS A 255 8.10 20.05 8.26
N SER A 256 6.80 20.21 8.01
CA SER A 256 6.00 19.10 7.53
C SER A 256 6.49 18.59 6.18
N ILE A 257 6.60 17.27 6.03
CA ILE A 257 6.89 16.61 4.74
C ILE A 257 5.63 16.07 4.06
N THR A 258 4.50 16.08 4.76
CA THR A 258 3.23 15.49 4.31
C THR A 258 2.22 16.52 3.84
N GLY A 259 2.32 17.78 4.29
CA GLY A 259 1.35 18.83 4.01
C GLY A 259 1.92 20.22 4.17
N ASN A 260 1.07 21.20 4.46
CA ASN A 260 1.46 22.62 4.52
C ASN A 260 1.91 23.11 5.91
N GLY A 261 1.91 22.24 6.91
CA GLY A 261 2.25 22.59 8.30
C GLY A 261 1.08 23.13 9.12
N CYS A 262 -0.12 23.30 8.56
CA CYS A 262 -1.30 23.76 9.29
C CYS A 262 -1.97 22.58 9.96
N ARG A 263 -1.51 22.31 11.19
CA ARG A 263 -1.88 21.16 12.02
C ARG A 263 -2.87 21.54 13.11
N HIS A 264 -3.69 20.58 13.51
CA HIS A 264 -4.57 20.71 14.67
C HIS A 264 -4.79 19.34 15.33
N LEU A 265 -4.98 19.36 16.64
CA LEU A 265 -5.39 18.19 17.39
C LEU A 265 -6.91 17.92 17.29
N PHE A 266 -7.26 16.68 17.02
CA PHE A 266 -8.61 16.12 16.99
C PHE A 266 -8.80 15.05 18.07
N GLY A 267 -10.06 14.69 18.31
CA GLY A 267 -10.41 13.63 19.25
C GLY A 267 -9.69 12.33 18.88
N ASN A 268 -9.43 11.47 19.88
CA ASN A 268 -8.94 10.12 19.58
C ASN A 268 -10.10 9.25 19.11
N ASP A 269 -10.53 9.49 17.87
CA ASP A 269 -11.72 8.86 17.29
C ASP A 269 -11.42 7.44 16.76
N GLY A 270 -10.19 6.95 16.95
CA GLY A 270 -9.74 5.64 16.50
C GLY A 270 -9.48 5.56 15.00
N LEU A 271 -9.45 6.69 14.30
CA LEU A 271 -9.13 6.75 12.88
C LEU A 271 -7.63 6.53 12.66
N PRO A 272 -7.24 5.65 11.72
CA PRO A 272 -5.85 5.45 11.40
C PRO A 272 -5.26 6.65 10.63
N PRO A 273 -3.91 6.76 10.57
CA PRO A 273 -3.24 7.66 9.64
C PRO A 273 -3.76 7.50 8.21
N ASP A 274 -3.63 8.55 7.40
CA ASP A 274 -4.15 8.68 6.03
C ASP A 274 -5.68 8.77 5.90
N SER A 275 -6.42 8.72 7.01
CA SER A 275 -7.85 9.06 7.01
C SER A 275 -8.03 10.52 6.60
N ILE A 276 -9.13 10.84 5.94
CA ILE A 276 -9.41 12.22 5.48
C ILE A 276 -10.50 12.85 6.32
N LEU A 277 -10.21 13.99 6.92
CA LEU A 277 -11.19 14.88 7.50
C LEU A 277 -11.63 15.92 6.47
N THR A 278 -12.95 16.11 6.32
CA THR A 278 -13.53 17.05 5.36
C THR A 278 -14.07 18.30 6.04
N ASP A 279 -13.88 19.43 5.36
CA ASP A 279 -14.33 20.78 5.77
C ASP A 279 -13.90 21.17 7.20
N ALA A 280 -12.69 20.77 7.59
CA ALA A 280 -12.13 21.02 8.91
C ALA A 280 -11.59 22.45 9.02
N VAL A 281 -11.87 23.13 10.14
CA VAL A 281 -11.26 24.43 10.45
C VAL A 281 -9.95 24.18 11.19
N LEU A 282 -8.84 24.65 10.61
CA LEU A 282 -7.49 24.44 11.15
C LEU A 282 -6.79 25.80 11.34
N PRO A 283 -6.03 26.01 12.42
CA PRO A 283 -5.17 27.17 12.52
C PRO A 283 -4.10 27.09 11.44
N CYS A 284 -3.73 28.24 10.88
CA CYS A 284 -2.74 28.28 9.82
C CYS A 284 -1.95 29.58 9.86
N ILE A 285 -0.66 29.49 9.57
CA ILE A 285 0.27 30.62 9.56
C ILE A 285 1.25 30.48 8.40
N ASN A 286 1.39 31.55 7.63
CA ASN A 286 2.36 31.67 6.55
C ASN A 286 3.39 32.74 6.92
N ILE A 287 4.66 32.33 7.02
CA ILE A 287 5.78 33.20 7.36
C ILE A 287 6.44 33.59 6.05
N HIS A 288 6.32 34.86 5.67
CA HIS A 288 6.79 35.37 4.38
C HIS A 288 8.30 35.58 4.41
N ASP A 289 8.79 36.28 5.45
CA ASP A 289 10.19 36.59 5.61
C ASP A 289 10.55 36.92 7.08
N ILE A 290 11.82 36.69 7.42
CA ILE A 290 12.44 37.12 8.68
C ILE A 290 13.63 38.00 8.31
N HIS A 291 13.61 39.26 8.75
CA HIS A 291 14.64 40.25 8.49
C HIS A 291 15.37 40.60 9.79
N TRP A 292 16.59 40.09 9.95
CA TRP A 292 17.45 40.40 11.10
C TRP A 292 18.10 41.77 10.97
N ILE A 293 17.96 42.59 12.02
CA ILE A 293 18.49 43.94 12.11
C ILE A 293 20.01 43.87 12.23
N ARG A 294 20.74 44.58 11.35
CA ARG A 294 22.21 44.51 11.27
C ARG A 294 22.91 45.72 11.85
N SER A 295 22.21 46.84 11.96
CA SER A 295 22.77 48.12 12.42
C SER A 295 21.87 48.76 13.46
N LYS A 296 22.47 49.57 14.34
CA LYS A 296 21.72 50.31 15.38
C LYS A 296 20.74 51.32 14.78
N ASP A 297 21.06 51.88 13.61
CA ASP A 297 20.24 52.87 12.93
C ASP A 297 18.92 52.30 12.37
N GLU A 298 18.83 50.98 12.21
CA GLU A 298 17.62 50.26 11.82
C GLU A 298 16.68 49.95 13.01
N LEU A 299 17.17 50.11 14.24
CA LEU A 299 16.43 49.88 15.48
C LEU A 299 15.72 51.17 15.88
N THR A 300 14.41 51.12 16.03
CA THR A 300 13.61 52.20 16.61
C THR A 300 13.43 51.97 18.11
N GLY A 301 13.20 53.02 18.90
CA GLY A 301 13.00 52.88 20.36
C GLY A 301 11.88 51.90 20.72
N ALA A 302 10.81 51.88 19.92
CA ALA A 302 9.70 50.95 20.05
C ALA A 302 10.08 49.49 19.76
N ASP A 303 11.20 49.21 19.09
CA ASP A 303 11.61 47.83 18.78
C ASP A 303 12.26 47.12 19.97
N TRP A 304 12.87 47.85 20.91
CA TRP A 304 13.62 47.24 22.02
C TRP A 304 13.77 48.11 23.27
N ASP A 305 14.17 49.37 23.13
CA ASP A 305 14.54 50.22 24.27
C ASP A 305 13.35 50.55 25.20
N GLU A 306 12.13 50.52 24.68
CA GLU A 306 10.89 50.80 25.41
C GLU A 306 10.15 49.54 25.89
N VAL A 307 10.70 48.34 25.65
CA VAL A 307 10.01 47.07 25.93
C VAL A 307 10.33 46.60 27.35
N ASP A 308 9.35 46.69 28.26
CA ASP A 308 9.43 46.02 29.56
C ASP A 308 9.12 44.52 29.37
N GLY A 309 9.97 43.65 29.91
CA GLY A 309 9.76 42.21 29.85
C GLY A 309 8.48 41.76 30.55
N ASP A 310 8.06 42.52 31.58
CA ASP A 310 6.85 42.23 32.35
C ASP A 310 5.58 42.53 31.53
N ASP A 311 5.67 43.40 30.54
CA ASP A 311 4.58 43.69 29.61
C ASP A 311 4.41 42.63 28.50
N LEU A 312 5.46 41.84 28.24
CA LEU A 312 5.45 40.78 27.23
C LEU A 312 4.78 39.48 27.71
N THR A 313 4.70 39.28 29.04
CA THR A 313 4.20 38.04 29.62
C THR A 313 2.72 38.13 29.98
N LEU A 314 1.99 37.06 29.65
CA LEU A 314 0.62 36.87 30.09
C LEU A 314 0.50 36.01 31.35
N VAL A 315 1.62 35.42 31.79
CA VAL A 315 1.71 34.41 32.85
C VAL A 315 2.55 34.84 34.05
N ASP A 316 2.93 36.12 34.11
CA ASP A 316 3.82 36.66 35.15
C ASP A 316 5.12 35.84 35.24
N ASP A 317 5.70 35.56 34.06
CA ASP A 317 6.97 34.85 33.89
C ASP A 317 7.73 35.47 32.71
N THR A 318 8.53 36.49 33.02
CA THR A 318 9.20 37.36 32.06
C THR A 318 10.07 36.56 31.08
N PRO A 319 9.75 36.54 29.77
CA PRO A 319 10.52 35.81 28.75
C PRO A 319 12.01 36.21 28.69
N LEU A 320 12.31 37.47 29.04
CA LEU A 320 13.67 38.01 29.09
C LEU A 320 14.52 37.49 30.27
N SER A 321 13.90 36.88 31.28
CA SER A 321 14.61 36.32 32.44
C SER A 321 15.29 34.98 32.15
N TYR A 322 14.88 34.30 31.06
CA TYR A 322 15.44 33.03 30.64
C TYR A 322 16.86 33.20 30.10
N TYR A 323 17.75 32.26 30.44
CA TYR A 323 19.18 32.33 30.12
C TYR A 323 19.65 31.21 29.17
N HIS A 324 18.72 30.54 28.49
CA HIS A 324 19.01 29.45 27.56
C HIS A 324 19.17 29.99 26.13
N GLU A 325 20.25 29.56 25.46
CA GLU A 325 20.44 29.81 24.02
C GLU A 325 19.27 29.22 23.22
N GLY A 326 18.81 29.93 22.19
CA GLY A 326 17.67 29.50 21.38
C GLY A 326 16.30 29.98 21.88
N VAL A 327 16.23 30.67 23.02
CA VAL A 327 14.97 31.32 23.45
C VAL A 327 14.60 32.39 22.44
N ALA A 328 13.44 32.23 21.80
CA ALA A 328 12.91 33.18 20.84
C ALA A 328 11.50 33.62 21.22
N MET A 329 11.14 34.84 20.85
CA MET A 329 9.81 35.38 21.07
C MET A 329 9.44 36.39 19.98
N VAL A 330 8.14 36.49 19.70
CA VAL A 330 7.57 37.41 18.72
C VAL A 330 6.53 38.29 19.39
N PHE A 331 6.65 39.61 19.26
CA PHE A 331 5.77 40.57 19.93
C PHE A 331 5.58 41.86 19.12
N ASN A 332 4.70 42.74 19.60
CA ASN A 332 4.59 44.13 19.18
C ASN A 332 4.41 45.02 20.41
N SER A 333 5.36 45.93 20.62
CA SER A 333 5.35 46.90 21.73
C SER A 333 4.15 47.85 21.70
N THR A 334 3.59 48.13 20.52
CA THR A 334 2.43 49.01 20.36
C THR A 334 1.08 48.29 20.46
N ASP A 335 1.10 46.96 20.49
CA ASP A 335 -0.09 46.09 20.46
C ASP A 335 0.06 44.97 21.50
N LEU A 336 0.41 45.39 22.71
CA LEU A 336 0.43 44.53 23.88
C LEU A 336 -0.99 44.14 24.27
N ARG A 337 -1.15 42.98 24.90
CA ARG A 337 -2.48 42.48 25.27
C ARG A 337 -3.19 43.49 26.17
N GLN A 338 -4.35 43.91 25.71
CA GLN A 338 -5.30 44.64 26.53
C GLN A 338 -6.37 43.66 27.03
N GLY A 339 -6.82 43.85 28.28
CA GLY A 339 -7.95 43.09 28.80
C GLY A 339 -9.16 43.28 27.87
N PRO A 340 -9.97 42.24 27.61
CA PRO A 340 -11.09 42.38 26.68
C PRO A 340 -12.15 43.33 27.23
N ASN A 341 -12.82 44.06 26.34
CA ASN A 341 -13.93 44.96 26.70
C ASN A 341 -15.12 44.21 27.32
N THR A 342 -15.28 42.92 27.01
CA THR A 342 -16.36 42.06 27.50
C THR A 342 -15.80 40.68 27.83
N THR A 343 -16.21 40.10 28.95
CA THR A 343 -15.84 38.76 29.39
C THR A 343 -16.83 37.68 28.91
N ASP A 344 -17.98 38.09 28.39
CA ASP A 344 -19.14 37.20 28.15
C ASP A 344 -19.27 36.73 26.70
N SER A 345 -18.43 37.27 25.80
CA SER A 345 -18.39 36.89 24.39
C SER A 345 -16.95 36.69 23.93
N PRO A 346 -16.69 35.80 22.97
CA PRO A 346 -15.37 35.64 22.38
C PRO A 346 -14.91 36.96 21.72
N PRO A 347 -13.59 37.13 21.49
CA PRO A 347 -13.09 38.26 20.73
C PRO A 347 -13.74 38.30 19.34
N PRO A 348 -13.87 39.49 18.72
CA PRO A 348 -14.30 39.58 17.33
C PRO A 348 -13.33 38.79 16.42
N PRO A 349 -13.82 38.11 15.36
CA PRO A 349 -12.96 37.40 14.44
C PRO A 349 -11.86 38.30 13.87
N TYR A 350 -10.62 37.84 13.94
CA TYR A 350 -9.44 38.59 13.53
C TYR A 350 -8.59 37.78 12.55
N LEU A 351 -8.02 38.47 11.56
CA LEU A 351 -7.02 37.94 10.64
C LEU A 351 -5.79 38.84 10.76
N PHE A 352 -4.64 38.27 11.11
CA PHE A 352 -3.40 39.03 11.17
C PHE A 352 -2.66 38.93 9.84
N SER A 353 -2.19 40.06 9.33
CA SER A 353 -1.21 40.10 8.26
C SER A 353 -0.34 41.33 8.42
N GLY A 354 0.94 41.13 8.69
CA GLY A 354 1.88 42.23 8.88
C GLY A 354 3.16 41.80 9.56
N THR A 355 3.87 42.80 10.06
CA THR A 355 5.21 42.64 10.64
C THR A 355 5.16 42.73 12.16
N ARG A 356 5.94 41.87 12.83
CA ARG A 356 6.17 41.86 14.28
C ARG A 356 7.66 41.88 14.57
N ILE A 357 8.02 42.28 15.79
CA ILE A 357 9.40 42.18 16.28
C ILE A 357 9.64 40.75 16.72
N VAL A 358 10.83 40.25 16.39
CA VAL A 358 11.30 38.94 16.83
C VAL A 358 12.66 39.09 17.48
N THR A 359 12.85 38.39 18.59
CA THR A 359 14.11 38.41 19.33
C THR A 359 14.54 36.98 19.62
N LEU A 360 15.83 36.70 19.45
CA LEU A 360 16.42 35.40 19.72
C LEU A 360 17.64 35.56 20.62
N MET A 361 17.66 34.84 21.74
CA MET A 361 18.81 34.79 22.65
C MET A 361 19.92 33.92 22.05
N LEU A 362 21.08 34.53 21.79
CA LEU A 362 22.25 33.85 21.25
C LEU A 362 23.14 33.25 22.35
N GLY A 363 23.09 33.80 23.55
CA GLY A 363 23.95 33.40 24.66
C GLY A 363 23.94 34.40 25.78
N ARG A 364 24.64 34.06 26.87
CA ARG A 364 24.80 34.92 28.03
C ARG A 364 26.25 35.34 28.15
N TYR A 365 26.48 36.65 28.11
CA TYR A 365 27.80 37.19 28.36
C TYR A 365 28.06 37.20 29.87
N ASN A 366 29.01 36.37 30.30
CA ASN A 366 29.52 36.40 31.67
C ASN A 366 30.63 37.46 31.74
N GLY A 367 30.28 38.66 32.19
CA GLY A 367 31.26 39.68 32.51
C GLY A 367 32.20 39.23 33.64
N PRO A 368 33.27 39.99 33.94
CA PRO A 368 34.17 39.71 35.05
C PRO A 368 33.38 39.52 36.35
N ALA A 369 33.58 38.39 37.04
CA ALA A 369 32.81 37.98 38.21
C ALA A 369 32.72 39.03 39.34
N MET A 370 33.61 40.03 39.37
CA MET A 370 33.59 41.11 40.35
C MET A 370 32.42 42.10 40.19
N LEU A 371 31.75 42.15 39.03
CA LEU A 371 30.63 43.08 38.80
C LEU A 371 29.25 42.41 38.90
N GLY A 372 29.17 41.08 38.88
CA GLY A 372 27.89 40.35 38.94
C GLY A 372 26.92 40.63 37.78
N VAL A 373 27.39 41.33 36.74
CA VAL A 373 26.57 41.67 35.57
C VAL A 373 26.62 40.51 34.60
N HIS A 374 25.48 39.85 34.44
CA HIS A 374 25.27 38.88 33.38
C HIS A 374 24.27 39.47 32.39
N GLU A 375 24.69 39.66 31.14
CA GLU A 375 23.84 40.23 30.11
C GLU A 375 23.45 39.14 29.11
N ASN A 376 22.16 39.02 28.85
CA ASN A 376 21.67 38.17 27.78
C ASN A 376 21.93 38.86 26.44
N CYS A 377 22.57 38.16 25.51
CA CYS A 377 22.84 38.66 24.17
C CYS A 377 21.71 38.24 23.23
N TYR A 378 21.00 39.21 22.66
CA TYR A 378 19.92 38.97 21.71
C TYR A 378 20.31 39.41 20.31
N ILE A 379 19.81 38.69 19.30
CA ILE A 379 19.63 39.21 17.95
C ILE A 379 18.17 39.62 17.77
N ILE A 380 17.95 40.78 17.16
CA ILE A 380 16.63 41.38 16.97
C ILE A 380 16.34 41.41 15.48
N GLY A 381 15.09 41.15 15.12
CA GLY A 381 14.63 41.12 13.74
C GLY A 381 13.17 41.52 13.62
N ARG A 382 12.69 41.50 12.38
CA ARG A 382 11.30 41.72 12.01
C ARG A 382 10.80 40.50 11.26
N VAL A 383 9.68 39.92 11.69
CA VAL A 383 9.03 38.79 11.03
C VAL A 383 7.74 39.24 10.39
N ASN A 384 7.59 38.98 9.10
CA ASN A 384 6.40 39.29 8.33
C ASN A 384 5.60 38.01 8.09
N PHE A 385 4.37 37.96 8.57
CA PHE A 385 3.56 36.75 8.47
C PHE A 385 2.05 37.06 8.39
N THR A 386 1.32 36.08 7.89
CA THR A 386 -0.14 36.05 7.91
C THR A 386 -0.59 34.90 8.80
N ALA A 387 -1.45 35.18 9.78
CA ALA A 387 -1.99 34.18 10.71
C ALA A 387 -3.50 34.26 10.77
N GLY A 388 -4.15 33.11 10.65
CA GLY A 388 -5.60 32.95 10.65
C GLY A 388 -6.00 31.49 10.78
N VAL A 389 -7.16 31.14 10.24
CA VAL A 389 -7.59 29.74 10.08
C VAL A 389 -7.83 29.44 8.60
N THR A 390 -7.80 28.16 8.23
CA THR A 390 -8.21 27.67 6.92
C THR A 390 -9.36 26.69 7.08
N THR A 391 -10.27 26.64 6.10
CA THR A 391 -11.25 25.56 6.00
C THR A 391 -10.69 24.53 5.01
N SER A 392 -10.04 23.49 5.52
CA SER A 392 -9.46 22.45 4.68
C SER A 392 -10.57 21.54 4.15
N ARG A 393 -10.72 21.49 2.83
CA ARG A 393 -11.63 20.53 2.17
C ARG A 393 -11.16 19.10 2.36
N ARG A 394 -9.86 18.90 2.62
CA ARG A 394 -9.21 17.60 2.74
C ARG A 394 -8.01 17.74 3.67
N ALA A 395 -8.26 17.60 4.96
CA ALA A 395 -7.22 17.45 5.97
C ALA A 395 -6.92 15.96 6.16
N THR A 396 -5.66 15.57 6.29
CA THR A 396 -5.27 14.17 6.46
C THR A 396 -4.86 13.92 7.90
N TYR A 397 -5.33 12.82 8.49
CA TYR A 397 -4.84 12.33 9.77
C TYR A 397 -3.39 11.87 9.62
N LEU A 398 -2.48 12.53 10.31
CA LEU A 398 -1.07 12.12 10.43
C LEU A 398 -0.91 11.05 11.51
N THR A 399 -1.61 11.26 12.62
CA THR A 399 -1.76 10.29 13.71
C THR A 399 -3.24 10.23 14.08
N PRO A 400 -3.70 9.29 14.93
CA PRO A 400 -5.10 9.23 15.34
C PRO A 400 -5.66 10.49 16.03
N ARG A 401 -4.82 11.50 16.29
CA ARG A 401 -5.19 12.76 16.92
C ARG A 401 -4.69 14.00 16.20
N VAL A 402 -3.83 13.90 15.19
CA VAL A 402 -3.24 15.07 14.51
C VAL A 402 -3.73 15.05 13.09
N VAL A 403 -4.36 16.13 12.64
CA VAL A 403 -4.69 16.32 11.23
C VAL A 403 -3.89 17.49 10.65
N GLU A 404 -3.66 17.45 9.35
CA GLU A 404 -2.95 18.49 8.63
C GLU A 404 -3.62 18.82 7.29
N ASP A 405 -3.71 20.12 6.97
CA ASP A 405 -4.17 20.57 5.66
C ASP A 405 -3.16 20.20 4.56
N GLN A 406 -3.70 19.65 3.47
CA GLN A 406 -2.93 19.22 2.31
C GLN A 406 -2.84 20.30 1.22
N THR A 407 -3.52 21.43 1.40
CA THR A 407 -3.50 22.56 0.45
C THR A 407 -2.14 23.26 0.50
N PRO A 408 -1.40 23.40 -0.61
CA PRO A 408 -0.13 24.14 -0.61
C PRO A 408 -0.27 25.52 0.06
N ILE A 409 0.69 25.90 0.91
CA ILE A 409 0.57 27.08 1.80
C ILE A 409 0.26 28.38 1.04
N ASN A 410 0.76 28.52 -0.18
CA ASN A 410 0.54 29.65 -1.07
C ASN A 410 -0.88 29.69 -1.68
N HIS A 411 -1.64 28.61 -1.59
CA HIS A 411 -3.03 28.48 -2.05
C HIS A 411 -4.03 28.41 -0.90
N VAL A 412 -3.58 28.52 0.35
CA VAL A 412 -4.45 28.53 1.53
C VAL A 412 -5.27 29.81 1.56
N ASP A 413 -6.58 29.65 1.75
CA ASP A 413 -7.52 30.77 1.97
C ASP A 413 -7.58 31.08 3.47
N PHE A 414 -6.85 32.11 3.89
CA PHE A 414 -6.81 32.55 5.28
C PHE A 414 -8.07 33.30 5.66
N LYS A 415 -8.77 32.81 6.69
CA LYS A 415 -9.99 33.39 7.22
C LYS A 415 -9.80 33.94 8.63
N PRO A 416 -10.53 35.01 8.99
CA PRO A 416 -10.51 35.53 10.36
C PRO A 416 -11.18 34.55 11.32
N ASN A 417 -10.67 34.49 12.56
CA ASN A 417 -11.26 33.69 13.64
C ASN A 417 -11.04 34.38 15.00
N SER A 418 -11.95 34.15 15.95
CA SER A 418 -11.94 34.82 17.26
C SER A 418 -10.69 34.56 18.09
N TRP A 419 -10.01 33.43 17.90
CA TRP A 419 -8.85 33.06 18.72
C TRP A 419 -7.50 33.50 18.14
N VAL A 420 -7.48 34.03 16.91
CA VAL A 420 -6.23 34.40 16.21
C VAL A 420 -5.48 35.48 17.00
N HIS A 421 -6.19 36.50 17.47
CA HIS A 421 -5.56 37.63 18.15
C HIS A 421 -4.94 37.20 19.50
N GLU A 422 -5.71 36.46 20.30
CA GLU A 422 -5.26 35.96 21.61
C GLU A 422 -4.13 34.93 21.46
N ALA A 423 -4.17 34.10 20.41
CA ALA A 423 -3.07 33.16 20.11
C ALA A 423 -1.76 33.89 19.79
N ILE A 424 -1.82 35.02 19.08
CA ILE A 424 -0.65 35.86 18.80
C ILE A 424 -0.10 36.50 20.07
N TRP A 425 -0.97 36.97 20.97
CA TRP A 425 -0.53 37.53 22.26
C TRP A 425 0.11 36.50 23.19
N LEU A 426 -0.18 35.21 23.05
CA LEU A 426 0.47 34.12 23.80
C LEU A 426 1.85 33.71 23.25
N LEU A 427 2.24 34.21 22.06
CA LEU A 427 3.49 33.78 21.41
C LEU A 427 4.75 34.05 22.22
N PRO A 428 4.94 35.20 22.91
CA PRO A 428 6.17 35.44 23.66
C PRO A 428 6.43 34.38 24.73
N ASP A 429 5.41 34.07 25.53
CA ASP A 429 5.49 33.05 26.58
C ASP A 429 5.62 31.65 25.99
N LEU A 430 4.84 31.34 24.94
CA LEU A 430 4.78 29.98 24.40
C LEU A 430 6.02 29.63 23.60
N MET A 431 6.53 30.53 22.76
CA MET A 431 7.78 30.29 22.03
C MET A 431 8.95 30.13 23.01
N THR A 432 9.01 30.93 24.07
CA THR A 432 10.00 30.79 25.14
C THR A 432 9.90 29.43 25.82
N MET A 433 8.68 29.02 26.20
CA MET A 433 8.45 27.71 26.81
C MET A 433 8.85 26.56 25.88
N LEU A 434 8.51 26.63 24.59
CA LEU A 434 8.88 25.61 23.60
C LEU A 434 10.40 25.52 23.39
N SER A 435 11.09 26.67 23.29
CA SER A 435 12.55 26.72 23.22
C SER A 435 13.20 26.05 24.43
N VAL A 436 12.73 26.35 25.64
CA VAL A 436 13.28 25.80 26.89
C VAL A 436 12.98 24.32 27.04
N MET A 437 11.76 23.89 26.67
CA MET A 437 11.37 22.48 26.73
C MET A 437 12.18 21.62 25.76
N ASN A 438 12.55 22.16 24.58
CA ASN A 438 13.32 21.48 23.55
C ASN A 438 12.78 20.06 23.23
N ALA A 439 11.45 19.93 23.24
CA ALA A 439 10.75 18.65 23.14
C ALA A 439 10.13 18.38 21.76
N SER A 440 10.15 19.38 20.87
CA SER A 440 9.71 19.25 19.48
C SER A 440 10.91 19.18 18.52
N GLN A 441 10.69 18.73 17.29
CA GLN A 441 11.73 18.58 16.26
C GLN A 441 12.12 19.92 15.62
N LEU A 442 12.42 20.92 16.44
CA LEU A 442 12.82 22.23 15.96
C LEU A 442 14.22 22.18 15.37
N PRO A 443 14.50 22.98 14.32
CA PRO A 443 15.87 23.22 13.86
C PRO A 443 16.75 23.66 15.02
N THR A 444 18.02 23.29 14.95
CA THR A 444 19.02 23.89 15.85
C THR A 444 19.25 25.35 15.47
N TYR A 445 19.78 26.13 16.41
CA TYR A 445 20.11 27.55 16.23
C TYR A 445 21.16 27.83 15.14
N GLY A 446 21.77 26.79 14.53
CA GLY A 446 22.62 26.94 13.34
C GLY A 446 21.83 27.38 12.08
N ASN A 447 20.51 27.24 12.09
CA ASN A 447 19.60 27.82 11.10
C ASN A 447 18.58 28.72 11.83
N VAL A 448 19.01 29.94 12.15
CA VAL A 448 18.22 30.91 12.93
C VAL A 448 16.84 31.16 12.32
N ASP A 449 16.75 31.37 11.00
CA ASP A 449 15.49 31.61 10.30
C ASP A 449 14.54 30.41 10.42
N GLY A 450 15.07 29.20 10.21
CA GLY A 450 14.31 27.97 10.36
C GLY A 450 13.84 27.76 11.79
N HIS A 451 14.72 27.95 12.77
CA HIS A 451 14.41 27.76 14.18
C HIS A 451 13.28 28.68 14.65
N VAL A 452 13.42 29.99 14.36
CA VAL A 452 12.43 31.01 14.74
C VAL A 452 11.13 30.83 13.95
N GLY A 453 11.22 30.52 12.67
CA GLY A 453 10.06 30.28 11.82
C GLY A 453 9.22 29.10 12.29
N GLU A 454 9.85 27.96 12.61
CA GLU A 454 9.13 26.79 13.11
C GLU A 454 8.63 26.99 14.54
N LEU A 455 9.37 27.67 15.42
CA LEU A 455 8.89 28.04 16.76
C LEU A 455 7.63 28.89 16.70
N LEU A 456 7.64 29.92 15.83
CA LEU A 456 6.48 30.78 15.62
C LEU A 456 5.28 29.99 15.08
N ARG A 457 5.51 29.09 14.13
CA ARG A 457 4.45 28.23 13.59
C ARG A 457 3.87 27.32 14.66
N GLN A 458 4.70 26.52 15.33
CA GLN A 458 4.26 25.57 16.36
C GLN A 458 3.56 26.30 17.52
N GLY A 459 4.12 27.43 17.96
CA GLY A 459 3.53 28.27 19.00
C GLY A 459 2.14 28.78 18.61
N TYR A 460 1.98 29.34 17.41
CA TYR A 460 0.69 29.87 16.96
C TYR A 460 -0.39 28.77 16.87
N LEU A 461 -0.08 27.66 16.21
CA LEU A 461 -1.02 26.55 16.02
C LEU A 461 -1.47 25.97 17.36
N ALA A 462 -0.52 25.78 18.28
CA ALA A 462 -0.80 25.21 19.59
C ALA A 462 -1.53 26.18 20.53
N ALA A 463 -1.19 27.47 20.50
CA ALA A 463 -1.93 28.50 21.24
C ALA A 463 -3.38 28.58 20.75
N TRP A 464 -3.59 28.63 19.44
CA TRP A 464 -4.93 28.62 18.85
C TRP A 464 -5.67 27.32 19.21
N GLY A 465 -5.02 26.16 19.10
CA GLY A 465 -5.63 24.87 19.40
C GLY A 465 -6.07 24.77 20.86
N MET A 466 -5.26 25.27 21.79
CA MET A 466 -5.61 25.36 23.21
C MET A 466 -6.81 26.29 23.43
N LEU A 467 -6.83 27.47 22.81
CA LEU A 467 -7.92 28.43 22.95
C LEU A 467 -9.23 27.91 22.37
N ALA A 468 -9.18 27.36 21.15
CA ALA A 468 -10.32 26.78 20.46
C ALA A 468 -10.90 25.60 21.23
N HIS A 469 -10.05 24.74 21.80
CA HIS A 469 -10.48 23.61 22.60
C HIS A 469 -11.06 24.03 23.96
N GLY A 470 -10.39 24.93 24.69
CA GLY A 470 -10.76 25.30 26.06
C GLY A 470 -11.91 26.30 26.17
N TYR A 471 -12.12 27.12 25.14
CA TYR A 471 -13.05 28.27 25.18
C TYR A 471 -13.96 28.37 23.95
N GLY A 472 -13.84 27.48 22.97
CA GLY A 472 -14.71 27.43 21.79
C GLY A 472 -16.17 27.05 22.10
N GLN A 473 -17.07 27.36 21.17
CA GLN A 473 -18.46 26.88 21.22
C GLN A 473 -18.55 25.35 21.15
N GLU A 474 -19.71 24.79 21.52
CA GLU A 474 -19.96 23.35 21.54
C GLU A 474 -19.55 22.65 20.24
N THR A 475 -19.16 21.38 20.37
CA THR A 475 -18.54 20.51 19.36
C THR A 475 -19.13 20.65 17.96
N GLU A 476 -18.36 21.21 17.03
CA GLU A 476 -18.55 20.97 15.61
C GLU A 476 -18.31 19.47 15.34
N THR A 477 -19.33 18.80 14.81
CA THR A 477 -19.18 17.44 14.28
C THR A 477 -18.70 17.53 12.84
N TYR A 478 -17.55 16.95 12.57
CA TYR A 478 -16.98 16.86 11.23
C TYR A 478 -17.28 15.50 10.61
N LYS A 479 -17.04 15.40 9.31
CA LYS A 479 -17.10 14.13 8.57
C LYS A 479 -15.69 13.69 8.23
N ALA A 480 -15.36 12.46 8.58
CA ALA A 480 -14.12 11.81 8.22
C ALA A 480 -14.36 10.61 7.31
N LEU A 481 -13.46 10.37 6.37
CA LEU A 481 -13.40 9.20 5.52
C LEU A 481 -12.24 8.33 6.04
N PRO A 482 -12.54 7.21 6.73
CA PRO A 482 -11.50 6.38 7.32
C PRO A 482 -10.56 5.82 6.27
N ALA A 483 -9.25 5.80 6.54
CA ALA A 483 -8.32 4.99 5.78
C ALA A 483 -8.51 3.51 6.17
N GLU A 484 -8.72 2.68 5.15
CA GLU A 484 -8.79 1.24 5.31
C GLU A 484 -7.45 0.65 4.89
N GLY A 485 -6.85 -0.16 5.77
CA GLY A 485 -5.63 -0.88 5.45
C GLY A 485 -5.85 -1.83 4.27
N ARG A 486 -5.02 -1.71 3.25
CA ARG A 486 -5.01 -2.55 2.05
C ARG A 486 -3.63 -3.15 1.86
N LEU A 487 -3.59 -4.27 1.14
CA LEU A 487 -2.32 -4.81 0.65
C LEU A 487 -2.21 -4.48 -0.84
N VAL A 488 -1.22 -3.69 -1.21
CA VAL A 488 -0.94 -3.32 -2.60
C VAL A 488 -0.03 -4.37 -3.20
N ALA A 489 -0.44 -4.98 -4.29
CA ALA A 489 0.44 -5.84 -5.07
C ALA A 489 1.48 -4.99 -5.82
N ASP A 490 2.75 -5.33 -5.63
CA ASP A 490 3.90 -4.78 -6.32
C ASP A 490 4.54 -5.90 -7.14
N VAL A 491 4.47 -5.78 -8.47
CA VAL A 491 4.85 -6.85 -9.39
C VAL A 491 6.26 -6.63 -9.93
N SER A 492 7.15 -7.57 -9.63
CA SER A 492 8.47 -7.63 -10.24
C SER A 492 8.38 -8.11 -11.69
N PHE A 493 8.24 -7.15 -12.63
CA PHE A 493 8.22 -7.42 -14.06
C PHE A 493 9.40 -8.28 -14.53
N ALA A 494 10.60 -8.05 -13.95
CA ALA A 494 11.78 -8.86 -14.26
C ALA A 494 11.57 -10.35 -13.94
N ARG A 495 10.95 -10.68 -12.80
CA ARG A 495 10.65 -12.08 -12.43
C ARG A 495 9.55 -12.67 -13.31
N VAL A 496 8.49 -11.90 -13.59
CA VAL A 496 7.39 -12.34 -14.47
C VAL A 496 7.91 -12.66 -15.87
N PHE A 497 8.68 -11.76 -16.47
CA PHE A 497 9.20 -11.94 -17.82
C PHE A 497 10.37 -12.94 -17.89
N ALA A 498 11.18 -13.08 -16.84
CA ALA A 498 12.15 -14.16 -16.75
C ALA A 498 11.48 -15.54 -16.71
N TRP A 499 10.41 -15.68 -15.92
CA TRP A 499 9.58 -16.90 -15.91
C TRP A 499 8.97 -17.17 -17.29
N LEU A 500 8.40 -16.14 -17.94
CA LEU A 500 7.83 -16.28 -19.28
C LEU A 500 8.91 -16.69 -20.29
N ALA A 501 10.09 -16.09 -20.26
CA ALA A 501 11.20 -16.41 -21.15
C ALA A 501 11.63 -17.89 -21.01
N LEU A 502 11.69 -18.42 -19.79
CA LEU A 502 11.97 -19.85 -19.56
C LEU A 502 10.87 -20.76 -20.11
N CYS A 503 9.59 -20.36 -19.98
CA CYS A 503 8.47 -21.10 -20.58
C CYS A 503 8.51 -21.07 -22.13
N MET A 504 8.88 -19.92 -22.70
CA MET A 504 9.01 -19.75 -24.15
C MET A 504 10.24 -20.48 -24.69
N LEU A 505 11.32 -20.62 -23.91
CA LEU A 505 12.49 -21.43 -24.25
C LEU A 505 12.10 -22.91 -24.41
N MET A 506 11.29 -23.45 -23.50
CA MET A 506 10.73 -24.80 -23.63
C MET A 506 9.90 -24.95 -24.91
N THR A 507 9.03 -23.97 -25.18
CA THR A 507 8.17 -24.00 -26.38
C THR A 507 8.99 -23.93 -27.66
N GLY A 508 9.95 -23.00 -27.74
CA GLY A 508 10.81 -22.82 -28.89
C GLY A 508 11.68 -24.04 -29.17
N TRP A 509 12.30 -24.60 -28.12
CA TRP A 509 13.15 -25.79 -28.27
C TRP A 509 12.33 -27.06 -28.59
N GLY A 510 11.11 -27.16 -28.05
CA GLY A 510 10.17 -28.20 -28.40
C GLY A 510 9.75 -28.16 -29.86
N ALA A 511 9.42 -26.96 -30.37
CA ALA A 511 9.08 -26.75 -31.78
C ALA A 511 10.26 -27.09 -32.70
N LEU A 512 11.48 -26.67 -32.33
CA LEU A 512 12.70 -27.01 -33.06
C LEU A 512 12.93 -28.53 -33.12
N THR A 513 12.77 -29.24 -31.99
CA THR A 513 12.97 -30.69 -31.93
C THR A 513 11.91 -31.43 -32.75
N LEU A 514 10.64 -31.01 -32.69
CA LEU A 514 9.54 -31.57 -33.50
C LEU A 514 9.70 -31.29 -34.99
N GLY A 515 10.25 -30.13 -35.37
CA GLY A 515 10.42 -29.75 -36.77
C GLY A 515 11.66 -30.34 -37.44
N THR A 516 12.75 -30.53 -36.69
CA THR A 516 14.06 -30.93 -37.26
C THR A 516 14.49 -32.35 -36.93
N THR A 517 14.12 -32.87 -35.75
CA THR A 517 14.70 -34.10 -35.22
C THR A 517 13.72 -35.25 -35.23
N LEU A 518 12.49 -35.04 -34.77
CA LEU A 518 11.48 -36.09 -34.66
C LEU A 518 10.67 -36.21 -35.96
N GLY A 519 10.69 -37.39 -36.55
CA GLY A 519 9.87 -37.72 -37.70
C GLY A 519 8.44 -38.07 -37.29
N ARG A 520 7.52 -38.04 -38.27
CA ARG A 520 6.12 -38.46 -38.08
C ARG A 520 5.96 -39.90 -37.57
N ARG A 521 6.96 -40.76 -37.81
CA ARG A 521 6.99 -42.15 -37.33
C ARG A 521 7.27 -42.22 -35.83
N ASP A 522 8.11 -41.32 -35.31
CA ASP A 522 8.52 -41.30 -33.90
C ASP A 522 7.42 -40.82 -32.95
N LEU A 523 6.37 -40.19 -33.49
CA LEU A 523 5.21 -39.65 -32.75
C LEU A 523 3.99 -40.59 -32.71
N GLN A 524 4.02 -41.75 -33.40
CA GLN A 524 2.91 -42.70 -33.39
C GLN A 524 3.03 -43.64 -32.19
N PRO A 525 2.05 -43.78 -31.29
CA PRO A 525 2.16 -44.74 -30.19
C PRO A 525 2.48 -46.16 -30.74
N PRO A 526 3.27 -46.98 -30.03
CA PRO A 526 3.57 -48.34 -30.47
C PRO A 526 2.25 -49.11 -30.62
N GLN A 527 1.88 -49.45 -31.86
CA GLN A 527 0.65 -50.21 -32.14
C GLN A 527 0.77 -51.64 -31.57
N ASP A 528 1.97 -52.19 -31.64
CA ASP A 528 2.32 -53.57 -31.33
C ASP A 528 2.12 -53.92 -29.83
N VAL A 529 2.14 -52.93 -28.94
CA VAL A 529 1.88 -53.12 -27.50
C VAL A 529 0.39 -53.03 -27.18
N MET A 530 -0.36 -52.25 -27.95
CA MET A 530 -1.81 -52.11 -27.72
C MET A 530 -2.59 -53.29 -28.27
N GLU A 531 -2.16 -53.96 -29.35
CA GLU A 531 -2.81 -55.22 -29.78
C GLU A 531 -2.66 -56.33 -28.74
N GLY A 532 -1.46 -56.52 -28.17
CA GLY A 532 -1.24 -57.49 -27.09
C GLY A 532 -1.97 -57.16 -25.78
N GLN A 533 -2.03 -55.88 -25.38
CA GLN A 533 -2.81 -55.48 -24.20
C GLN A 533 -4.32 -55.50 -24.41
N THR A 534 -4.81 -55.43 -25.65
CA THR A 534 -6.24 -55.56 -25.93
C THR A 534 -6.66 -57.04 -25.87
N GLU A 535 -5.80 -57.97 -26.30
CA GLU A 535 -5.98 -59.40 -26.05
C GLU A 535 -5.91 -59.73 -24.55
N GLU A 536 -4.88 -59.28 -23.82
CA GLU A 536 -4.76 -59.51 -22.36
C GLU A 536 -5.89 -58.83 -21.56
N ARG A 537 -6.33 -57.62 -21.92
CA ARG A 537 -7.50 -57.00 -21.28
C ARG A 537 -8.80 -57.72 -21.63
N SER A 538 -8.91 -58.33 -22.81
CA SER A 538 -10.08 -59.15 -23.15
C SER A 538 -10.12 -60.45 -22.34
N GLU A 539 -8.97 -61.05 -22.06
CA GLU A 539 -8.85 -62.21 -21.17
C GLU A 539 -9.03 -61.83 -19.69
N GLN A 540 -8.48 -60.70 -19.25
CA GLN A 540 -8.64 -60.22 -17.88
C GLN A 540 -10.06 -59.69 -17.60
N ALA A 541 -10.75 -59.11 -18.58
CA ALA A 541 -12.17 -58.76 -18.48
C ALA A 541 -13.08 -60.00 -18.47
N ARG A 542 -12.70 -61.09 -19.17
CA ARG A 542 -13.36 -62.40 -19.06
C ARG A 542 -13.12 -63.06 -17.70
N GLY A 543 -11.94 -62.89 -17.10
CA GLY A 543 -11.61 -63.39 -15.75
C GLY A 543 -12.33 -62.65 -14.62
N VAL A 544 -12.43 -61.32 -14.69
CA VAL A 544 -13.10 -60.48 -13.67
C VAL A 544 -14.63 -60.63 -13.70
N GLY A 545 -15.21 -60.93 -14.88
CA GLY A 545 -16.63 -61.29 -14.98
C GLY A 545 -16.99 -62.59 -14.23
N HIS A 546 -16.08 -63.55 -14.17
CA HIS A 546 -16.29 -64.82 -13.48
C HIS A 546 -16.13 -64.70 -11.95
N THR A 547 -15.26 -63.80 -11.47
CA THR A 547 -15.04 -63.57 -10.02
C THR A 547 -16.13 -62.69 -9.38
N LEU A 548 -16.76 -61.79 -10.14
CA LEU A 548 -17.91 -61.00 -9.65
C LEU A 548 -19.23 -61.80 -9.59
N LEU A 549 -19.38 -62.83 -10.43
CA LEU A 549 -20.51 -63.77 -10.37
C LEU A 549 -20.39 -64.76 -9.19
N GLU A 550 -19.17 -65.20 -8.84
CA GLU A 550 -18.95 -66.05 -7.65
C GLU A 550 -19.19 -65.31 -6.33
N TRP A 551 -18.96 -63.99 -6.28
CA TRP A 551 -19.24 -63.17 -5.10
C TRP A 551 -20.73 -62.84 -4.90
N CYS A 552 -21.58 -62.98 -5.93
CA CYS A 552 -23.02 -62.75 -5.82
C CYS A 552 -23.83 -64.02 -5.51
N CYS A 553 -23.26 -65.22 -5.64
CA CYS A 553 -23.97 -66.49 -5.40
C CYS A 553 -23.57 -67.22 -4.11
N ASN A 554 -22.70 -66.66 -3.28
CA ASN A 554 -22.24 -67.31 -2.04
C ASN A 554 -22.39 -66.40 -0.81
N ARG A 555 -23.62 -65.92 -0.61
CA ARG A 555 -24.01 -65.20 0.61
C ARG A 555 -25.43 -65.61 1.01
N ASP A 556 -25.52 -66.83 1.55
CA ASP A 556 -26.49 -67.21 2.58
C ASP A 556 -25.73 -67.37 3.91
#